data_AF-A0A969S345-F1
#
_entry.id   AF-A0A969S345-F1
#
_cell.length_a   1.000
_cell.length_b   1.000
_cell.length_c   1.000
_cell.angle_alpha   90.00
_cell.angle_beta   90.00
_cell.angle_gamma   90.00
#
_symmetry.space_group_name_H-M   'P 1'
#
loop_
_entity.id
_entity.type
_entity.pdbx_description
1 polymer ?
#
loop_
_entity_poly.entity_id
_entity_poly.type
_entity_poly.pdbx_seq_one_letter_code
_entity_poly.pdbx_strand_id
1 'polypeptide(L)'
;MILLASHSSFAFQAQELPQKLSQASLGMLTGYWQCEFPVSHSPNRTHSWYLALSRKRIIFSGTQPLAKQALLEVFQRYVPRLRSDDAKRIISNLQQPSILEQQETHPFLLLNLLNELHRLHLITYQEMEQALRLKILSDFDKYLFDHPGQAEFLPSPQLRMQIPMARFEIENLLSEAIKRQACWKKLKEQIPSMDSSFVLTMKAVESQDLTVEQKQRLEFLVSSGKTLSDIAFALAQDELEIAKVFAKLISNGLVKLQALSAVPEIFVIDDSPILLKQLESLMTGWGYVVRTFGHPAGAMQRMFSSNPAAIFIDINMPSISGFDLVKQIRRRPELASVPLIMLTAEKTLSNNWRARWSGCHFLTKPLTVNEVPSFQLELRKLLLELVKFQKQNQFVSSSNDSSKDSFEESCCWGTV
;
A
#
# COMPACT_ATOMS: atom_id res chain seq x y z
N MET A 1 -21.87 38.65 4.95
CA MET A 1 -22.00 37.85 6.18
C MET A 1 -21.54 36.44 5.89
N ILE A 2 -20.32 36.08 6.31
CA ILE A 2 -19.87 34.69 6.36
C ILE A 2 -20.50 34.14 7.64
N LEU A 3 -21.57 33.35 7.52
CA LEU A 3 -22.00 32.49 8.62
C LEU A 3 -20.82 31.56 8.91
N LEU A 4 -20.10 31.83 9.99
CA LEU A 4 -19.21 30.86 10.63
C LEU A 4 -20.10 29.67 10.97
N ALA A 5 -20.10 28.65 10.11
CA ALA A 5 -20.82 27.43 10.36
C ALA A 5 -20.25 26.83 11.65
N SER A 6 -21.09 26.84 12.67
CA SER A 6 -20.92 26.13 13.94
C SER A 6 -20.40 24.72 13.68
N HIS A 7 -19.42 24.28 14.47
CA HIS A 7 -18.90 22.90 14.54
C HIS A 7 -20.00 21.89 14.23
N SER A 8 -20.01 21.40 12.99
CA SER A 8 -21.01 20.46 12.52
C SER A 8 -20.35 19.09 12.54
N SER A 9 -20.81 18.21 13.42
CA SER A 9 -20.32 16.85 13.51
C SER A 9 -21.48 15.87 13.58
N PHE A 10 -21.26 14.66 13.08
CA PHE A 10 -22.23 13.58 13.14
C PHE A 10 -21.54 12.22 13.17
N ALA A 11 -22.11 11.29 13.92
CA ALA A 11 -21.78 9.87 13.82
C ALA A 11 -22.57 9.22 12.68
N PHE A 12 -22.03 8.17 12.07
CA PHE A 12 -22.68 7.46 10.97
C PHE A 12 -22.39 5.96 10.99
N GLN A 13 -23.38 5.18 10.55
CA GLN A 13 -23.15 3.81 10.09
C GLN A 13 -22.66 3.83 8.64
N ALA A 14 -22.00 2.74 8.21
CA ALA A 14 -21.30 2.68 6.92
C ALA A 14 -22.18 3.09 5.72
N GLN A 15 -23.44 2.64 5.65
CA GLN A 15 -24.33 2.96 4.52
C GLN A 15 -24.96 4.36 4.58
N GLU A 16 -24.92 5.04 5.73
CA GLU A 16 -25.58 6.33 5.95
C GLU A 16 -24.70 7.51 5.53
N LEU A 17 -23.38 7.31 5.44
CA LEU A 17 -22.41 8.37 5.25
C LEU A 17 -22.68 9.24 3.99
N PRO A 18 -23.00 8.69 2.80
CA PRO A 18 -23.29 9.50 1.62
C PRO A 18 -24.48 10.45 1.83
N GLN A 19 -25.57 9.95 2.41
CA GLN A 19 -26.77 10.74 2.66
C GLN A 19 -26.49 11.85 3.68
N LYS A 20 -25.78 11.53 4.76
CA LYS A 20 -25.41 12.51 5.79
C LYS A 20 -24.45 13.58 5.25
N LEU A 21 -23.44 13.21 4.46
CA LEU A 21 -22.55 14.16 3.80
C LEU A 21 -23.32 15.10 2.86
N SER A 22 -24.25 14.57 2.06
CA SER A 22 -25.09 15.38 1.18
C SER A 22 -25.92 16.40 1.99
N GLN A 23 -26.64 15.95 3.01
CA GLN A 23 -27.50 16.79 3.86
C GLN A 23 -26.69 17.85 4.61
N ALA A 24 -25.59 17.45 5.24
CA ALA A 24 -24.74 18.36 6.02
C ALA A 24 -23.99 19.36 5.12
N SER A 25 -23.87 19.08 3.81
CA SER A 25 -23.20 19.95 2.84
C SER A 25 -24.16 20.86 2.05
N LEU A 26 -25.44 20.92 2.40
CA LEU A 26 -26.44 21.78 1.73
C LEU A 26 -26.16 23.28 1.86
N GLY A 27 -25.35 23.70 2.83
CA GLY A 27 -24.96 25.11 3.03
C GLY A 27 -23.83 25.60 2.11
N MET A 28 -23.55 26.91 2.14
CA MET A 28 -22.40 27.52 1.45
C MET A 28 -21.08 27.31 2.23
N LEU A 29 -20.82 26.06 2.64
CA LEU A 29 -19.67 25.67 3.42
C LEU A 29 -18.38 25.73 2.59
N THR A 30 -17.28 26.13 3.22
CA THR A 30 -15.93 26.04 2.63
C THR A 30 -14.96 25.52 3.69
N GLY A 31 -14.40 24.34 3.49
CA GLY A 31 -13.66 23.62 4.51
C GLY A 31 -13.48 22.14 4.17
N TYR A 32 -13.26 21.32 5.19
CA TYR A 32 -13.07 19.88 5.06
C TYR A 32 -14.09 19.15 5.92
N TRP A 33 -14.67 18.08 5.39
CA TRP A 33 -15.20 17.02 6.24
C TRP A 33 -14.03 16.09 6.60
N GLN A 34 -13.68 16.01 7.87
CA GLN A 34 -12.78 14.99 8.42
C GLN A 34 -13.63 13.83 8.91
N CYS A 35 -13.53 12.69 8.24
CA CYS A 35 -14.17 11.44 8.66
C CYS A 35 -13.13 10.55 9.34
N GLU A 36 -13.43 10.13 10.57
CA GLU A 36 -12.58 9.22 11.34
C GLU A 36 -13.20 7.83 11.43
N PHE A 37 -12.39 6.83 11.13
CA PHE A 37 -12.76 5.42 11.15
C PHE A 37 -11.95 4.66 12.20
N PRO A 38 -12.58 3.87 13.08
CA PRO A 38 -11.87 3.07 14.08
C PRO A 38 -11.09 1.92 13.42
N VAL A 39 -9.85 1.68 13.85
CA VAL A 39 -9.04 0.56 13.37
C VAL A 39 -9.42 -0.71 14.15
N SER A 40 -9.85 -1.76 13.45
CA SER A 40 -10.40 -3.01 14.01
C SER A 40 -9.53 -3.72 15.07
N HIS A 41 -8.22 -3.40 15.15
CA HIS A 41 -7.26 -4.04 16.06
C HIS A 41 -6.51 -3.05 16.96
N SER A 42 -6.94 -1.79 17.00
CA SER A 42 -6.33 -0.75 17.84
C SER A 42 -7.36 0.32 18.18
N PRO A 43 -8.10 0.18 19.29
CA PRO A 43 -9.20 1.11 19.61
C PRO A 43 -8.76 2.56 19.80
N ASN A 44 -7.46 2.80 20.05
CA ASN A 44 -6.87 4.14 20.16
C ASN A 44 -6.28 4.68 18.86
N ARG A 45 -6.39 3.94 17.74
CA ARG A 45 -5.97 4.42 16.42
C ARG A 45 -7.20 4.60 15.54
N THR A 46 -7.32 5.78 14.97
CA THR A 46 -8.29 6.10 13.93
C THR A 46 -7.57 6.38 12.63
N HIS A 47 -8.21 6.05 11.51
CA HIS A 47 -7.79 6.49 10.19
C HIS A 47 -8.65 7.67 9.78
N SER A 48 -8.02 8.77 9.33
CA SER A 48 -8.71 9.98 8.91
C SER A 48 -8.80 10.09 7.39
N TRP A 49 -9.96 10.52 6.92
CA TRP A 49 -10.22 10.86 5.53
C TRP A 49 -10.77 12.28 5.43
N TYR A 50 -10.17 13.10 4.58
CA TYR A 50 -10.51 14.50 4.40
C TYR A 50 -11.18 14.70 3.04
N LEU A 51 -12.39 15.25 3.05
CA LEU A 51 -13.14 15.64 1.86
C LEU A 51 -13.24 17.17 1.79
N ALA A 52 -12.49 17.77 0.87
CA ALA A 52 -12.43 19.21 0.71
C ALA A 52 -13.63 19.74 -0.08
N LEU A 53 -14.39 20.65 0.52
CA LEU A 53 -15.65 21.19 -0.02
C LEU A 53 -15.56 22.71 -0.14
N SER A 54 -16.04 23.27 -1.25
CA SER A 54 -16.37 24.69 -1.38
C SER A 54 -17.69 24.87 -2.10
N ARG A 55 -18.67 25.48 -1.41
CA ARG A 55 -19.98 25.86 -1.95
C ARG A 55 -20.67 24.70 -2.70
N LYS A 56 -20.93 23.60 -1.97
CA LYS A 56 -21.51 22.34 -2.49
C LYS A 56 -20.66 21.56 -3.50
N ARG A 57 -19.40 21.97 -3.71
CA ARG A 57 -18.53 21.33 -4.69
C ARG A 57 -17.32 20.71 -4.02
N ILE A 58 -17.05 19.47 -4.34
CA ILE A 58 -15.86 18.77 -3.89
C ILE A 58 -14.70 19.19 -4.79
N ILE A 59 -13.58 19.49 -4.15
CA ILE A 59 -12.35 19.94 -4.81
C ILE A 59 -11.27 18.85 -4.73
N PHE A 60 -11.19 18.18 -3.59
CA PHE A 60 -10.12 17.24 -3.28
C PHE A 60 -10.59 16.22 -2.24
N SER A 61 -9.94 15.05 -2.24
CA SER A 61 -10.14 13.98 -1.28
C SER A 61 -8.80 13.32 -0.98
N GLY A 62 -8.53 12.99 0.29
CA GLY A 62 -7.30 12.31 0.67
C GLY A 62 -7.21 11.96 2.16
N THR A 63 -6.13 11.29 2.56
CA THR A 63 -5.85 10.93 3.96
C THR A 63 -5.24 12.07 4.77
N GLN A 64 -4.99 13.19 4.12
CA GLN A 64 -4.47 14.43 4.69
C GLN A 64 -5.15 15.62 3.99
N PRO A 65 -5.19 16.80 4.63
CA PRO A 65 -5.65 18.02 3.98
C PRO A 65 -4.88 18.33 2.70
N LEU A 66 -5.52 19.14 1.85
CA LEU A 66 -4.95 19.52 0.56
C LEU A 66 -3.57 20.19 0.73
N ALA A 67 -2.56 19.62 0.07
CA ALA A 67 -1.18 20.11 0.08
C ALA A 67 -0.50 19.88 -1.28
N LYS A 68 0.61 20.59 -1.52
CA LYS A 68 1.39 20.52 -2.77
C LYS A 68 1.79 19.09 -3.13
N GLN A 69 2.33 18.36 -2.14
CA GLN A 69 2.78 16.99 -2.33
C GLN A 69 1.61 16.04 -2.63
N ALA A 70 0.50 16.18 -1.90
CA ALA A 70 -0.69 15.35 -2.12
C ALA A 70 -1.30 15.53 -3.52
N LEU A 71 -1.31 16.75 -4.07
CA LEU A 71 -1.73 16.98 -5.45
C LEU A 71 -0.80 16.34 -6.47
N LEU A 72 0.50 16.49 -6.28
CA LEU A 72 1.50 15.91 -7.18
C LEU A 72 1.40 14.39 -7.21
N GLU A 73 1.18 13.75 -6.06
CA GLU A 73 0.94 12.31 -5.97
C GLU A 73 -0.31 11.87 -6.75
N VAL A 74 -1.40 12.65 -6.65
CA VAL A 74 -2.62 12.40 -7.44
C VAL A 74 -2.35 12.55 -8.94
N PHE A 75 -1.70 13.61 -9.37
CA PHE A 75 -1.40 13.80 -10.78
C PHE A 75 -0.41 12.76 -11.30
N GLN A 76 0.61 12.39 -10.53
CA GLN A 76 1.52 11.30 -10.89
C GLN A 76 0.79 9.95 -10.94
N ARG A 77 -0.25 9.72 -10.13
CA ARG A 77 -1.10 8.51 -10.22
C ARG A 77 -1.89 8.44 -11.52
N TYR A 78 -2.46 9.54 -12.00
CA TYR A 78 -3.37 9.49 -13.16
C TYR A 78 -2.79 10.05 -14.46
N VAL A 79 -1.62 10.68 -14.43
CA VAL A 79 -0.92 11.25 -15.59
C VAL A 79 0.48 10.65 -15.69
N PRO A 80 0.65 9.53 -16.42
CA PRO A 80 1.93 8.81 -16.53
C PRO A 80 3.11 9.66 -16.96
N ARG A 81 2.88 10.70 -17.78
CA ARG A 81 3.94 11.63 -18.22
C ARG A 81 4.67 12.30 -17.06
N LEU A 82 3.99 12.52 -15.93
CA LEU A 82 4.59 13.10 -14.73
C LEU A 82 5.50 12.13 -13.96
N ARG A 83 5.56 10.86 -14.36
CA ARG A 83 6.43 9.83 -13.76
C ARG A 83 7.79 9.72 -14.44
N SER A 84 7.98 10.33 -15.61
CA SER A 84 9.27 10.32 -16.30
C SER A 84 10.34 11.02 -15.46
N ASP A 85 11.60 10.62 -15.64
CA ASP A 85 12.70 11.21 -14.88
C ASP A 85 12.87 12.70 -15.18
N ASP A 86 12.59 13.12 -16.42
CA ASP A 86 12.61 14.54 -16.80
C ASP A 86 11.51 15.34 -16.11
N ALA A 87 10.28 14.82 -16.08
CA ALA A 87 9.19 15.50 -15.38
C ALA A 87 9.46 15.58 -13.86
N LYS A 88 10.00 14.51 -13.26
CA LYS A 88 10.39 14.50 -11.84
C LYS A 88 11.46 15.55 -11.53
N ARG A 89 12.47 15.71 -12.39
CA ARG A 89 13.51 16.74 -12.25
C ARG A 89 12.90 18.15 -12.29
N ILE A 90 12.02 18.42 -13.25
CA ILE A 90 11.34 19.72 -13.37
C ILE A 90 10.47 20.00 -12.13
N ILE A 91 9.67 19.02 -11.71
CA ILE A 91 8.81 19.14 -10.52
C ILE A 91 9.66 19.40 -9.27
N SER A 92 10.79 18.71 -9.11
CA SER A 92 11.71 18.92 -8.00
C SER A 92 12.27 20.34 -7.97
N ASN A 93 12.55 20.94 -9.13
CA ASN A 93 13.03 22.32 -9.21
C ASN A 93 11.92 23.32 -8.87
N LEU A 94 10.69 23.07 -9.32
CA LEU A 94 9.50 23.86 -8.95
C LEU A 94 9.10 23.70 -7.47
N GLN A 95 9.66 22.71 -6.79
CA GLN A 95 9.47 22.48 -5.36
C GLN A 95 10.45 23.26 -4.47
N GLN A 96 11.54 23.79 -5.03
CA GLN A 96 12.49 24.57 -4.24
C GLN A 96 11.89 25.93 -3.87
N PRO A 97 12.03 26.38 -2.61
CA PRO A 97 11.50 27.65 -2.18
C PRO A 97 12.19 28.78 -2.93
N SER A 98 11.41 29.51 -3.73
CA SER A 98 11.88 30.77 -4.32
C SER A 98 12.13 31.77 -3.19
N ILE A 99 13.13 32.67 -3.33
CA ILE A 99 13.35 33.76 -2.36
C ILE A 99 12.08 34.63 -2.17
N LEU A 100 11.20 34.65 -3.17
CA LEU A 100 9.88 35.31 -3.17
C LEU A 100 8.77 34.53 -2.42
N GLU A 101 8.88 33.20 -2.25
CA GLU A 101 7.90 32.38 -1.52
C GLU A 101 7.91 32.64 0.00
N GLN A 102 8.94 33.30 0.52
CA GLN A 102 8.96 33.79 1.91
C GLN A 102 8.04 34.99 2.13
N GLN A 103 7.59 35.66 1.07
CA GLN A 103 6.77 36.88 1.14
C GLN A 103 5.32 36.68 0.68
N GLU A 104 5.01 35.62 -0.09
CA GLU A 104 3.65 35.31 -0.52
C GLU A 104 2.90 34.43 0.51
N THR A 105 1.66 34.81 0.83
CA THR A 105 0.79 34.03 1.70
C THR A 105 0.52 32.63 1.14
N HIS A 106 0.45 31.63 2.03
CA HIS A 106 0.16 30.21 1.75
C HIS A 106 -0.94 29.86 0.71
N PRO A 107 -2.03 30.64 0.48
CA PRO A 107 -3.11 30.22 -0.41
C PRO A 107 -2.76 30.13 -1.91
N PHE A 108 -1.76 30.88 -2.39
CA PHE A 108 -1.48 31.00 -3.84
C PHE A 108 -0.40 30.04 -4.35
N LEU A 109 0.40 29.45 -3.44
CA LEU A 109 1.48 28.52 -3.79
C LEU A 109 0.99 27.32 -4.62
N LEU A 110 -0.20 26.80 -4.30
CA LEU A 110 -0.82 25.69 -5.02
C LEU A 110 -1.26 26.12 -6.43
N LEU A 111 -1.91 27.27 -6.56
CA LEU A 111 -2.36 27.79 -7.85
C LEU A 111 -1.17 28.09 -8.77
N ASN A 112 -0.10 28.68 -8.23
CA ASN A 112 1.14 28.95 -8.97
C ASN A 112 1.76 27.65 -9.50
N LEU A 113 1.83 26.60 -8.67
CA LEU A 113 2.29 25.29 -9.12
C LEU A 113 1.45 24.74 -10.28
N LEU A 114 0.12 24.78 -10.16
CA LEU A 114 -0.78 24.28 -11.22
C LEU A 114 -0.58 25.05 -12.52
N ASN A 115 -0.47 26.37 -12.44
CA ASN A 115 -0.21 27.23 -13.58
C ASN A 115 1.14 26.93 -14.23
N GLU A 116 2.20 26.71 -13.44
CA GLU A 116 3.53 26.37 -13.94
C GLU A 116 3.59 25.00 -14.60
N LEU A 117 2.97 23.98 -13.99
CA LEU A 117 2.86 22.65 -14.59
C LEU A 117 2.12 22.70 -15.93
N HIS A 118 1.10 23.54 -16.04
CA HIS A 118 0.39 23.77 -17.29
C HIS A 118 1.21 24.53 -18.32
N ARG A 119 1.88 25.62 -17.90
CA ARG A 119 2.75 26.46 -18.74
C ARG A 119 3.90 25.67 -19.35
N LEU A 120 4.45 24.71 -18.59
CA LEU A 120 5.51 23.81 -19.05
C LEU A 120 5.00 22.61 -19.85
N HIS A 121 3.69 22.56 -20.17
CA HIS A 121 3.03 21.50 -20.92
C HIS A 121 3.21 20.09 -20.31
N LEU A 122 3.45 20.00 -19.00
CA LEU A 122 3.56 18.72 -18.30
C LEU A 122 2.19 18.07 -18.10
N ILE A 123 1.15 18.90 -17.90
CA ILE A 123 -0.23 18.46 -17.67
C ILE A 123 -1.23 19.56 -18.11
N THR A 124 -2.36 19.14 -18.67
CA THR A 124 -3.46 20.04 -19.07
C THR A 124 -4.47 20.24 -17.94
N TYR A 125 -5.26 21.32 -17.98
CA TYR A 125 -6.34 21.52 -17.00
C TYR A 125 -7.37 20.38 -17.02
N GLN A 126 -7.67 19.83 -18.20
CA GLN A 126 -8.58 18.69 -18.33
C GLN A 126 -8.04 17.44 -17.65
N GLU A 127 -6.73 17.17 -17.78
CA GLU A 127 -6.07 16.05 -17.10
C GLU A 127 -6.02 16.26 -15.58
N MET A 128 -5.79 17.49 -15.11
CA MET A 128 -5.86 17.82 -13.67
C MET A 128 -7.26 17.55 -13.11
N GLU A 129 -8.30 18.02 -13.80
CA GLU A 129 -9.69 17.82 -13.41
C GLU A 129 -10.02 16.32 -13.38
N GLN A 130 -9.68 15.59 -14.44
CA GLN A 130 -9.93 14.15 -14.51
C GLN A 130 -9.17 13.37 -13.42
N ALA A 131 -7.91 13.71 -13.15
CA ALA A 131 -7.12 13.08 -12.10
C ALA A 131 -7.73 13.30 -10.70
N LEU A 132 -8.16 14.53 -10.41
CA LEU A 132 -8.84 14.86 -9.14
C LEU A 132 -10.17 14.13 -9.02
N ARG A 133 -10.93 14.06 -10.11
CA ARG A 133 -12.19 13.33 -10.16
C ARG A 133 -12.01 11.84 -9.88
N LEU A 134 -11.07 11.19 -10.55
CA LEU A 134 -10.76 9.77 -10.34
C LEU A 134 -10.26 9.51 -8.93
N LYS A 135 -9.44 10.41 -8.37
CA LYS A 135 -9.01 10.33 -6.97
C LYS A 135 -10.20 10.34 -6.02
N ILE A 136 -11.15 11.26 -6.20
CA ILE A 136 -12.34 11.36 -5.36
C ILE A 136 -13.20 10.09 -5.47
N LEU A 137 -13.42 9.57 -6.68
CA LEU A 137 -14.18 8.33 -6.87
C LEU A 137 -13.49 7.10 -6.26
N SER A 138 -12.17 6.99 -6.40
CA SER A 138 -11.38 5.93 -5.77
C SER A 138 -11.46 5.98 -4.24
N ASP A 139 -11.38 7.17 -3.64
CA ASP A 139 -11.58 7.33 -2.20
C ASP A 139 -13.02 7.03 -1.78
N PHE A 140 -14.01 7.40 -2.60
CA PHE A 140 -15.41 7.09 -2.35
C PHE A 140 -15.65 5.59 -2.31
N ASP A 141 -15.09 4.84 -3.25
CA ASP A 141 -15.17 3.38 -3.27
C ASP A 141 -14.56 2.76 -2.00
N LYS A 142 -13.52 3.39 -1.42
CA LYS A 142 -12.82 2.92 -0.23
C LYS A 142 -13.53 3.26 1.09
N TYR A 143 -14.08 4.48 1.22
CA TYR A 143 -14.49 5.01 2.52
C TYR A 143 -15.99 5.19 2.69
N LEU A 144 -16.77 5.40 1.61
CA LEU A 144 -18.16 5.84 1.77
C LEU A 144 -19.10 4.78 2.34
N PHE A 145 -18.78 3.50 2.21
CA PHE A 145 -19.77 2.44 2.37
C PHE A 145 -19.38 1.28 3.28
N ASP A 146 -18.10 1.22 3.71
CA ASP A 146 -17.54 0.01 4.33
C ASP A 146 -17.33 0.14 5.84
N HIS A 147 -17.22 1.36 6.37
CA HIS A 147 -16.85 1.59 7.78
C HIS A 147 -17.78 2.58 8.47
N PRO A 148 -18.25 2.28 9.70
CA PRO A 148 -18.89 3.29 10.55
C PRO A 148 -17.83 4.27 11.08
N GLY A 149 -18.27 5.45 11.52
CA GLY A 149 -17.33 6.46 11.98
C GLY A 149 -17.98 7.74 12.49
N GLN A 150 -17.16 8.76 12.64
CA GLN A 150 -17.58 10.12 12.98
C GLN A 150 -17.04 11.10 11.94
N ALA A 151 -17.84 12.10 11.60
CA ALA A 151 -17.46 13.17 10.70
C ALA A 151 -17.52 14.50 11.44
N GLU A 152 -16.51 15.34 11.26
CA GLU A 152 -16.47 16.73 11.74
C GLU A 152 -16.16 17.68 10.57
N PHE A 153 -16.85 18.82 10.54
CA PHE A 153 -16.57 19.88 9.58
C PHE A 153 -15.53 20.86 10.13
N LEU A 154 -14.44 21.02 9.39
CA LEU A 154 -13.35 21.95 9.66
C LEU A 154 -13.40 23.14 8.69
N PRO A 155 -13.85 24.34 9.11
CA PRO A 155 -13.91 25.50 8.22
C PRO A 155 -12.52 25.93 7.72
N SER A 156 -12.39 26.15 6.41
CA SER A 156 -11.16 26.68 5.80
C SER A 156 -11.49 27.63 4.65
N PRO A 157 -11.70 28.94 4.92
CA PRO A 157 -12.09 29.91 3.89
C PRO A 157 -11.08 30.05 2.74
N GLN A 158 -9.80 29.76 3.01
CA GLN A 158 -8.68 29.89 2.06
C GLN A 158 -8.70 28.81 0.97
N LEU A 159 -9.36 27.68 1.21
CA LEU A 159 -9.46 26.55 0.27
C LEU A 159 -9.99 26.99 -1.10
N ARG A 160 -10.89 27.98 -1.13
CA ARG A 160 -11.45 28.53 -2.38
C ARG A 160 -10.40 29.15 -3.30
N MET A 161 -9.33 29.70 -2.74
CA MET A 161 -8.26 30.36 -3.50
C MET A 161 -7.20 29.37 -4.00
N GLN A 162 -7.16 28.16 -3.44
CA GLN A 162 -6.09 27.19 -3.70
C GLN A 162 -6.29 26.40 -5.02
N ILE A 163 -7.54 26.04 -5.36
CA ILE A 163 -7.86 25.29 -6.60
C ILE A 163 -9.13 25.85 -7.24
N PRO A 164 -9.02 26.80 -8.18
CA PRO A 164 -10.18 27.35 -8.87
C PRO A 164 -10.77 26.43 -9.94
N MET A 165 -10.11 25.33 -10.32
CA MET A 165 -10.50 24.52 -11.50
C MET A 165 -11.38 23.30 -11.20
N ALA A 166 -11.15 22.56 -10.12
CA ALA A 166 -11.91 21.35 -9.80
C ALA A 166 -13.15 21.66 -8.96
N ARG A 167 -14.34 21.51 -9.54
CA ARG A 167 -15.60 21.97 -8.96
C ARG A 167 -16.73 20.97 -9.21
N PHE A 168 -16.55 19.74 -8.72
CA PHE A 168 -17.53 18.67 -8.88
C PHE A 168 -18.68 18.83 -7.90
N GLU A 169 -19.91 18.88 -8.37
CA GLU A 169 -21.07 18.94 -7.48
C GLU A 169 -21.15 17.67 -6.63
N ILE A 170 -21.27 17.86 -5.31
CA ILE A 170 -21.28 16.74 -4.35
C ILE A 170 -22.38 15.73 -4.67
N GLU A 171 -23.57 16.20 -5.05
CA GLU A 171 -24.72 15.35 -5.36
C GLU A 171 -24.45 14.42 -6.56
N ASN A 172 -23.78 14.94 -7.61
CA ASN A 172 -23.44 14.15 -8.79
C ASN A 172 -22.40 13.08 -8.47
N LEU A 173 -21.36 13.42 -7.70
CA LEU A 173 -20.34 12.46 -7.29
C LEU A 173 -20.90 11.39 -6.33
N LEU A 174 -21.77 11.76 -5.40
CA LEU A 174 -22.40 10.79 -4.49
C LEU A 174 -23.37 9.87 -5.24
N SER A 175 -24.13 10.40 -6.19
CA SER A 175 -24.98 9.59 -7.08
C SER A 175 -24.17 8.56 -7.87
N GLU A 176 -23.01 8.97 -8.39
CA GLU A 176 -22.08 8.06 -9.05
C GLU A 176 -21.46 7.04 -8.10
N ALA A 177 -21.08 7.45 -6.88
CA ALA A 177 -20.56 6.54 -5.86
C ALA A 177 -21.54 5.41 -5.54
N ILE A 178 -22.84 5.70 -5.45
CA ILE A 178 -23.88 4.69 -5.23
C ILE A 178 -23.93 3.68 -6.39
N LYS A 179 -23.82 4.16 -7.64
CA LYS A 179 -23.76 3.28 -8.82
C LYS A 179 -22.50 2.41 -8.80
N ARG A 180 -21.35 3.00 -8.46
CA ARG A 180 -20.07 2.29 -8.34
C ARG A 180 -20.12 1.22 -7.24
N GLN A 181 -20.73 1.52 -6.09
CA GLN A 181 -20.94 0.56 -5.01
C GLN A 181 -21.74 -0.65 -5.49
N ALA A 182 -22.79 -0.45 -6.29
CA ALA A 182 -23.57 -1.54 -6.86
C ALA A 182 -22.74 -2.41 -7.83
N CYS A 183 -21.83 -1.81 -8.60
CA CYS A 183 -20.87 -2.55 -9.44
C CYS A 183 -19.88 -3.34 -8.58
N TRP A 184 -19.26 -2.72 -7.57
CA TRP A 184 -18.34 -3.39 -6.66
C TRP A 184 -19.00 -4.56 -5.93
N LYS A 185 -20.25 -4.44 -5.49
CA LYS A 185 -21.02 -5.55 -4.89
C LYS A 185 -21.12 -6.76 -5.82
N LYS A 186 -21.35 -6.55 -7.12
CA LYS A 186 -21.39 -7.65 -8.12
C LYS A 186 -20.01 -8.26 -8.36
N LEU A 187 -18.96 -7.44 -8.35
CA LEU A 187 -17.59 -7.89 -8.57
C LEU A 187 -17.00 -8.63 -7.36
N LYS A 188 -17.50 -8.37 -6.15
CA LYS A 188 -16.97 -8.90 -4.89
C LYS A 188 -16.88 -10.43 -4.83
N GLU A 189 -17.73 -11.13 -5.56
CA GLU A 189 -17.68 -12.60 -5.68
C GLU A 189 -16.39 -13.09 -6.35
N GLN A 190 -15.89 -12.36 -7.36
CA GLN A 190 -14.70 -12.72 -8.14
C GLN A 190 -13.46 -11.94 -7.71
N ILE A 191 -13.63 -10.72 -7.19
CA ILE A 191 -12.58 -9.81 -6.78
C ILE A 191 -12.97 -9.25 -5.40
N PRO A 192 -12.56 -9.91 -4.29
CA PRO A 192 -13.00 -9.56 -2.95
C PRO A 192 -12.63 -8.15 -2.49
N SER A 193 -11.49 -7.62 -2.97
CA SER A 193 -10.94 -6.31 -2.59
C SER A 193 -10.04 -5.74 -3.69
N MET A 194 -9.78 -4.42 -3.66
CA MET A 194 -8.73 -3.77 -4.46
C MET A 194 -7.31 -4.28 -4.15
N ASP A 195 -7.12 -4.90 -2.98
CA ASP A 195 -5.85 -5.53 -2.59
C ASP A 195 -5.71 -6.97 -3.12
N SER A 196 -6.66 -7.43 -3.94
CA SER A 196 -6.58 -8.76 -4.55
C SER A 196 -5.45 -8.82 -5.56
N SER A 197 -4.60 -9.85 -5.44
CA SER A 197 -3.54 -10.15 -6.42
C SER A 197 -3.98 -11.28 -7.34
N PHE A 198 -3.33 -11.36 -8.51
CA PHE A 198 -3.72 -12.27 -9.57
C PHE A 198 -2.54 -13.08 -10.10
N VAL A 199 -2.81 -14.24 -10.69
CA VAL A 199 -1.82 -15.05 -11.42
C VAL A 199 -2.39 -15.57 -12.72
N LEU A 200 -1.52 -15.77 -13.72
CA LEU A 200 -1.88 -16.44 -14.97
C LEU A 200 -2.29 -17.89 -14.71
N THR A 201 -3.20 -18.40 -15.53
CA THR A 201 -3.55 -19.82 -15.59
C THR A 201 -2.76 -20.51 -16.70
N MET A 202 -2.60 -21.84 -16.62
CA MET A 202 -2.02 -22.63 -17.73
C MET A 202 -2.80 -22.41 -19.04
N LYS A 203 -4.13 -22.26 -18.94
CA LYS A 203 -5.00 -21.91 -20.07
C LYS A 203 -4.58 -20.61 -20.76
N ALA A 204 -4.20 -19.55 -20.01
CA ALA A 204 -3.71 -18.32 -20.63
C ALA A 204 -2.35 -18.48 -21.30
N VAL A 205 -1.45 -19.25 -20.67
CA VAL A 205 -0.12 -19.54 -21.23
C VAL A 205 -0.26 -20.29 -22.55
N GLU A 206 -1.15 -21.27 -22.61
CA GLU A 206 -1.36 -22.16 -23.77
C GLU A 206 -2.34 -21.61 -24.82
N SER A 207 -3.17 -20.61 -24.47
CA SER A 207 -4.20 -20.06 -25.37
C SER A 207 -3.61 -19.56 -26.69
N GLN A 208 -4.17 -20.00 -27.81
CA GLN A 208 -3.83 -19.49 -29.14
C GLN A 208 -4.58 -18.18 -29.47
N ASP A 209 -5.56 -17.79 -28.64
CA ASP A 209 -6.38 -16.58 -28.85
C ASP A 209 -5.65 -15.29 -28.47
N LEU A 210 -4.58 -15.38 -27.67
CA LEU A 210 -3.77 -14.24 -27.26
C LEU A 210 -2.46 -14.19 -28.06
N THR A 211 -2.12 -13.00 -28.55
CA THR A 211 -0.81 -12.75 -29.17
C THR A 211 0.32 -12.87 -28.14
N VAL A 212 1.56 -13.08 -28.61
CA VAL A 212 2.74 -13.15 -27.73
C VAL A 212 2.87 -11.89 -26.87
N GLU A 213 2.66 -10.71 -27.47
CA GLU A 213 2.71 -9.43 -26.75
C GLU A 213 1.61 -9.33 -25.68
N GLN A 214 0.39 -9.77 -25.99
CA GLN A 214 -0.71 -9.77 -25.02
C GLN A 214 -0.42 -10.69 -23.83
N LYS A 215 0.19 -11.86 -24.09
CA LYS A 215 0.62 -12.77 -23.03
C LYS A 215 1.70 -12.15 -22.14
N GLN A 216 2.76 -11.61 -22.74
CA GLN A 216 3.84 -10.95 -22.01
C GLN A 216 3.34 -9.75 -21.20
N ARG A 217 2.42 -8.96 -21.76
CA ARG A 217 1.82 -7.83 -21.04
C ARG A 217 0.94 -8.28 -19.89
N LEU A 218 0.11 -9.30 -20.10
CA LEU A 218 -0.73 -9.84 -19.04
C LEU A 218 0.14 -10.43 -17.92
N GLU A 219 1.18 -11.17 -18.29
CA GLU A 219 2.20 -11.68 -17.36
C GLU A 219 2.85 -10.56 -16.57
N PHE A 220 3.28 -9.47 -17.22
CA PHE A 220 3.85 -8.31 -16.55
C PHE A 220 2.86 -7.64 -15.57
N LEU A 221 1.59 -7.52 -15.94
CA LEU A 221 0.56 -6.93 -15.09
C LEU A 221 0.27 -7.80 -13.86
N VAL A 222 0.21 -9.12 -14.01
CA VAL A 222 -0.05 -10.04 -12.89
C VAL A 222 1.21 -10.61 -12.23
N SER A 223 2.39 -10.18 -12.68
CA SER A 223 3.66 -10.59 -12.08
C SER A 223 3.79 -10.07 -10.65
N SER A 224 4.53 -10.82 -9.82
CA SER A 224 5.09 -10.32 -8.56
C SER A 224 4.08 -9.77 -7.53
N GLY A 225 2.95 -10.45 -7.31
CA GLY A 225 2.04 -10.14 -6.18
C GLY A 225 1.36 -8.76 -6.27
N LYS A 226 1.45 -8.07 -7.41
CA LYS A 226 0.77 -6.80 -7.66
C LYS A 226 -0.73 -6.95 -7.41
N THR A 227 -1.26 -6.02 -6.64
CA THR A 227 -2.70 -5.94 -6.35
C THR A 227 -3.45 -5.31 -7.53
N LEU A 228 -4.78 -5.39 -7.54
CA LEU A 228 -5.62 -4.67 -8.49
C LEU A 228 -5.31 -3.16 -8.47
N SER A 229 -5.08 -2.59 -7.28
CA SER A 229 -4.70 -1.17 -7.12
C SER A 229 -3.35 -0.85 -7.76
N ASP A 230 -2.36 -1.75 -7.64
CA ASP A 230 -1.05 -1.59 -8.28
C ASP A 230 -1.16 -1.67 -9.81
N ILE A 231 -2.01 -2.56 -10.32
CA ILE A 231 -2.29 -2.70 -11.75
C ILE A 231 -2.96 -1.44 -12.28
N ALA A 232 -3.98 -0.94 -11.59
CA ALA A 232 -4.66 0.31 -11.94
C ALA A 232 -3.71 1.51 -11.90
N PHE A 233 -2.83 1.57 -10.90
CA PHE A 233 -1.76 2.58 -10.84
C PHE A 233 -0.82 2.48 -12.03
N ALA A 234 -0.30 1.29 -12.34
CA ALA A 234 0.63 1.08 -13.44
C ALA A 234 0.02 1.53 -14.78
N LEU A 235 -1.27 1.27 -14.99
CA LEU A 235 -2.01 1.65 -16.19
C LEU A 235 -2.54 3.09 -16.17
N ALA A 236 -2.47 3.79 -15.02
CA ALA A 236 -3.12 5.07 -14.77
C ALA A 236 -4.61 5.07 -15.13
N GLN A 237 -5.30 3.99 -14.74
CA GLN A 237 -6.72 3.78 -14.99
C GLN A 237 -7.51 3.74 -13.68
N ASP A 238 -8.82 3.89 -13.79
CA ASP A 238 -9.77 3.74 -12.69
C ASP A 238 -9.81 2.30 -12.19
N GLU A 239 -9.80 2.12 -10.87
CA GLU A 239 -9.74 0.81 -10.21
C GLU A 239 -10.97 -0.05 -10.55
N LEU A 240 -12.16 0.56 -10.63
CA LEU A 240 -13.38 -0.16 -10.95
C LEU A 240 -13.39 -0.63 -12.42
N GLU A 241 -12.87 0.19 -13.35
CA GLU A 241 -12.73 -0.23 -14.75
C GLU A 241 -11.75 -1.39 -14.90
N ILE A 242 -10.60 -1.34 -14.20
CA ILE A 242 -9.66 -2.46 -14.16
C ILE A 242 -10.29 -3.70 -13.52
N ALA A 243 -11.09 -3.54 -12.45
CA ALA A 243 -11.82 -4.64 -11.83
C ALA A 243 -12.77 -5.34 -12.83
N LYS A 244 -13.52 -4.58 -13.62
CA LYS A 244 -14.42 -5.12 -14.64
C LYS A 244 -13.67 -5.92 -15.71
N VAL A 245 -12.54 -5.39 -16.18
CA VAL A 245 -11.67 -6.10 -17.14
C VAL A 245 -11.16 -7.40 -16.53
N PHE A 246 -10.65 -7.37 -15.31
CA PHE A 246 -10.12 -8.55 -14.63
C PHE A 246 -11.18 -9.60 -14.30
N ALA A 247 -12.40 -9.19 -13.94
CA ALA A 247 -13.52 -10.12 -13.77
C ALA A 247 -13.84 -10.88 -15.06
N LYS A 248 -13.76 -10.21 -16.23
CA LYS A 248 -13.90 -10.88 -17.53
C LYS A 248 -12.75 -11.85 -17.80
N LEU A 249 -11.51 -11.47 -17.47
CA LEU A 249 -10.34 -12.35 -17.60
C LEU A 249 -10.43 -13.59 -16.69
N ILE A 250 -10.97 -13.43 -15.47
CA ILE A 250 -11.26 -14.53 -14.55
C ILE A 250 -12.35 -15.44 -15.10
N SER A 251 -13.46 -14.86 -15.57
CA SER A 251 -14.58 -15.61 -16.15
C SER A 251 -14.15 -16.42 -17.39
N ASN A 252 -13.21 -15.89 -18.18
CA ASN A 252 -12.62 -16.60 -19.32
C ASN A 252 -11.54 -17.62 -18.93
N GLY A 253 -11.18 -17.68 -17.64
CA GLY A 253 -10.17 -18.58 -17.10
C GLY A 253 -8.74 -18.23 -17.51
N LEU A 254 -8.47 -16.98 -17.92
CA LEU A 254 -7.13 -16.52 -18.31
C LEU A 254 -6.29 -16.10 -17.09
N VAL A 255 -6.98 -15.59 -16.07
CA VAL A 255 -6.39 -15.15 -14.82
C VAL A 255 -7.17 -15.79 -13.68
N LYS A 256 -6.52 -16.07 -12.56
CA LYS A 256 -7.20 -16.44 -11.32
C LYS A 256 -6.69 -15.57 -10.19
N LEU A 257 -7.50 -15.44 -9.13
CA LEU A 257 -7.02 -14.88 -7.88
C LEU A 257 -5.79 -15.67 -7.44
N GLN A 258 -4.74 -14.94 -7.11
CA GLN A 258 -3.66 -15.52 -6.34
C GLN A 258 -4.29 -15.85 -4.99
N ALA A 259 -4.45 -17.15 -4.70
CA ALA A 259 -4.76 -17.57 -3.34
C ALA A 259 -3.77 -16.83 -2.44
N LEU A 260 -4.27 -16.14 -1.41
CA LEU A 260 -3.43 -15.51 -0.41
C LEU A 260 -2.41 -16.57 0.01
N SER A 261 -1.20 -16.48 -0.53
CA SER A 261 -0.03 -16.99 0.18
C SER A 261 -0.05 -16.08 1.38
N ALA A 262 -0.66 -16.56 2.49
CA ALA A 262 -0.90 -15.79 3.69
C ALA A 262 0.30 -14.89 3.90
N VAL A 263 0.10 -13.57 3.90
CA VAL A 263 1.19 -12.60 3.90
C VAL A 263 2.23 -13.11 4.90
N PRO A 264 3.44 -13.47 4.44
CA PRO A 264 4.29 -14.40 5.17
C PRO A 264 4.49 -13.90 6.59
N GLU A 265 3.94 -14.63 7.57
CA GLU A 265 3.95 -14.18 8.96
C GLU A 265 5.36 -14.39 9.51
N ILE A 266 6.01 -13.31 9.92
CA ILE A 266 7.34 -13.32 10.51
C ILE A 266 7.20 -13.31 12.02
N PHE A 267 7.84 -14.27 12.68
CA PHE A 267 7.89 -14.31 14.13
C PHE A 267 9.17 -13.65 14.62
N VAL A 268 9.07 -12.81 15.65
CA VAL A 268 10.22 -12.20 16.33
C VAL A 268 10.15 -12.53 17.81
N ILE A 269 11.20 -13.14 18.34
CA ILE A 269 11.29 -13.61 19.72
C ILE A 269 12.48 -12.94 20.37
N ASP A 270 12.19 -12.05 21.31
CA ASP A 270 13.18 -11.22 21.99
C ASP A 270 12.57 -10.74 23.32
N ASP A 271 13.33 -10.71 24.40
CA ASP A 271 12.84 -10.26 25.70
C ASP A 271 12.79 -8.73 25.83
N SER A 272 13.41 -7.99 24.90
CA SER A 272 13.37 -6.53 24.84
C SER A 272 12.10 -6.01 24.14
N PRO A 273 11.13 -5.43 24.88
CA PRO A 273 9.91 -4.90 24.28
C PRO A 273 10.17 -3.74 23.31
N ILE A 274 11.26 -3.01 23.51
CA ILE A 274 11.68 -1.91 22.63
C ILE A 274 12.09 -2.46 21.26
N LEU A 275 12.93 -3.50 21.24
CA LEU A 275 13.42 -4.10 20.00
C LEU A 275 12.29 -4.79 19.23
N LEU A 276 11.40 -5.51 19.94
CA LEU A 276 10.21 -6.10 19.34
C LEU A 276 9.37 -5.05 18.60
N LYS A 277 9.06 -3.92 19.24
CA LYS A 277 8.27 -2.84 18.64
C LYS A 277 8.97 -2.18 17.45
N GLN A 278 10.29 -2.00 17.52
CA GLN A 278 11.07 -1.45 16.41
C GLN A 278 11.06 -2.38 15.20
N LEU A 279 11.30 -3.67 15.40
CA LEU A 279 11.31 -4.68 14.34
C LEU A 279 9.92 -4.86 13.72
N GLU A 280 8.87 -4.91 14.54
CA GLU A 280 7.49 -4.94 14.08
C GLU A 280 7.16 -3.72 13.20
N SER A 281 7.41 -2.51 13.69
CA SER A 281 7.14 -1.29 12.94
C SER A 281 7.91 -1.23 11.62
N LEU A 282 9.17 -1.66 11.62
CA LEU A 282 10.03 -1.63 10.45
C LEU A 282 9.57 -2.62 9.37
N MET A 283 9.36 -3.88 9.75
CA MET A 283 8.99 -4.93 8.80
C MET A 283 7.53 -4.84 8.35
N THR A 284 6.61 -4.37 9.21
CA THR A 284 5.24 -4.03 8.77
C THR A 284 5.23 -2.85 7.82
N GLY A 285 6.12 -1.85 8.01
CA GLY A 285 6.35 -0.79 7.04
C GLY A 285 6.85 -1.30 5.67
N TRP A 286 7.39 -2.52 5.61
CA TRP A 286 7.80 -3.19 4.37
C TRP A 286 6.76 -4.17 3.83
N GLY A 287 5.56 -4.23 4.43
CA GLY A 287 4.45 -5.07 3.97
C GLY A 287 4.41 -6.48 4.54
N TYR A 288 5.21 -6.80 5.56
CA TYR A 288 5.15 -8.10 6.26
C TYR A 288 4.15 -8.08 7.42
N VAL A 289 3.48 -9.21 7.65
CA VAL A 289 2.76 -9.44 8.91
C VAL A 289 3.77 -9.93 9.93
N VAL A 290 3.94 -9.19 11.02
CA VAL A 290 4.93 -9.51 12.06
C VAL A 290 4.19 -9.86 13.35
N ARG A 291 4.60 -10.94 13.99
CA ARG A 291 4.13 -11.33 15.32
C ARG A 291 5.30 -11.38 16.28
N THR A 292 5.20 -10.61 17.36
CA THR A 292 6.26 -10.47 18.37
C THR A 292 5.95 -11.30 19.61
N PHE A 293 6.99 -11.84 20.23
CA PHE A 293 6.88 -12.65 21.44
C PHE A 293 7.98 -12.26 22.43
N GLY A 294 7.58 -11.72 23.58
CA GLY A 294 8.48 -11.44 24.71
C GLY A 294 8.93 -12.70 25.46
N HIS A 295 8.33 -13.85 25.17
CA HIS A 295 8.64 -15.11 25.84
C HIS A 295 8.57 -16.31 24.88
N PRO A 296 9.60 -17.18 24.85
CA PRO A 296 9.67 -18.32 23.93
C PRO A 296 8.51 -19.32 24.03
N ALA A 297 7.93 -19.50 25.21
CA ALA A 297 6.79 -20.42 25.39
C ALA A 297 5.56 -19.99 24.59
N GLY A 298 5.27 -18.69 24.54
CA GLY A 298 4.15 -18.15 23.76
C GLY A 298 4.37 -18.29 22.26
N ALA A 299 5.63 -18.15 21.82
CA ALA A 299 6.01 -18.35 20.43
C ALA A 299 5.81 -19.81 20.01
N MET A 300 6.33 -20.75 20.80
CA MET A 300 6.19 -22.19 20.55
C MET A 300 4.71 -22.61 20.45
N GLN A 301 3.85 -22.15 21.35
CA GLN A 301 2.42 -22.48 21.32
C GLN A 301 1.75 -22.03 20.02
N ARG A 302 2.16 -20.87 19.48
CA ARG A 302 1.55 -20.30 18.27
C ARG A 302 2.12 -20.88 16.97
N MET A 303 3.41 -21.19 16.95
CA MET A 303 4.12 -21.72 15.77
C MET A 303 3.46 -22.95 15.16
N PHE A 304 2.83 -23.79 15.98
CA PHE A 304 2.12 -24.99 15.53
C PHE A 304 0.89 -24.69 14.64
N SER A 305 0.27 -23.52 14.82
CA SER A 305 -0.99 -23.18 14.17
C SER A 305 -0.85 -22.21 12.98
N SER A 306 0.30 -21.54 12.86
CA SER A 306 0.45 -20.39 11.95
C SER A 306 1.51 -20.54 10.86
N ASN A 307 2.34 -21.59 10.90
CA ASN A 307 3.40 -21.88 9.92
C ASN A 307 4.17 -20.64 9.43
N PRO A 308 4.97 -20.00 10.31
CA PRO A 308 5.62 -18.73 10.00
C PRO A 308 6.61 -18.85 8.85
N ALA A 309 6.73 -17.77 8.08
CA ALA A 309 7.62 -17.68 6.93
C ALA A 309 9.10 -17.55 7.31
N ALA A 310 9.36 -16.97 8.48
CA ALA A 310 10.69 -16.83 9.07
C ALA A 310 10.54 -16.60 10.58
N ILE A 311 11.55 -17.01 11.35
CA ILE A 311 11.59 -16.79 12.80
C ILE A 311 12.92 -16.11 13.17
N PHE A 312 12.82 -14.91 13.73
CA PHE A 312 13.92 -14.18 14.35
C PHE A 312 13.99 -14.51 15.84
N ILE A 313 15.15 -14.93 16.32
CA ILE A 313 15.36 -15.44 17.67
C ILE A 313 16.54 -14.73 18.29
N ASP A 314 16.34 -14.07 19.43
CA ASP A 314 17.44 -13.60 20.23
C ASP A 314 18.28 -14.75 20.82
N ILE A 315 19.61 -14.59 20.81
CA ILE A 315 20.52 -15.58 21.39
C ILE A 315 20.42 -15.59 22.93
N ASN A 316 20.28 -14.41 23.54
CA ASN A 316 20.52 -14.18 24.97
C ASN A 316 19.23 -13.80 25.71
N MET A 317 18.34 -14.79 25.92
CA MET A 317 17.13 -14.58 26.72
C MET A 317 17.24 -15.18 28.14
N PRO A 318 16.56 -14.59 29.16
CA PRO A 318 16.73 -14.97 30.57
C PRO A 318 16.32 -16.40 30.94
N SER A 319 15.40 -17.03 30.20
CA SER A 319 14.84 -18.34 30.53
C SER A 319 15.36 -19.50 29.68
N ILE A 320 15.62 -19.25 28.39
CA ILE A 320 16.10 -20.25 27.44
C ILE A 320 16.99 -19.55 26.42
N SER A 321 18.17 -20.10 26.15
CA SER A 321 19.01 -19.57 25.08
C SER A 321 18.33 -19.77 23.73
N GLY A 322 18.48 -18.81 22.82
CA GLY A 322 17.98 -18.92 21.45
C GLY A 322 18.45 -20.20 20.76
N PHE A 323 19.65 -20.70 21.08
CA PHE A 323 20.16 -21.97 20.56
C PHE A 323 19.34 -23.18 20.99
N ASP A 324 18.91 -23.22 22.25
CA ASP A 324 18.07 -24.32 22.73
C ASP A 324 16.66 -24.25 22.14
N LEU A 325 16.16 -23.03 21.90
CA LEU A 325 14.91 -22.83 21.16
C LEU A 325 15.02 -23.33 19.71
N VAL A 326 16.13 -23.05 19.01
CA VAL A 326 16.39 -23.59 17.65
C VAL A 326 16.36 -25.12 17.66
N LYS A 327 17.00 -25.79 18.63
CA LYS A 327 16.95 -27.26 18.75
C LYS A 327 15.51 -27.75 18.92
N GLN A 328 14.72 -27.07 19.74
CA GLN A 328 13.32 -27.44 19.96
C GLN A 328 12.49 -27.28 18.69
N ILE A 329 12.69 -26.20 17.94
CA ILE A 329 12.03 -25.96 16.65
C ILE A 329 12.44 -27.02 15.63
N ARG A 330 13.74 -27.31 15.49
CA ARG A 330 14.26 -28.29 14.51
C ARG A 330 13.91 -29.75 14.81
N ARG A 331 13.50 -30.07 16.04
CA ARG A 331 12.93 -31.39 16.38
C ARG A 331 11.50 -31.58 15.85
N ARG A 332 10.87 -30.54 15.30
CA ARG A 332 9.52 -30.59 14.74
C ARG A 332 9.58 -30.68 13.22
N PRO A 333 9.12 -31.78 12.61
CA PRO A 333 9.12 -31.95 11.15
C PRO A 333 8.40 -30.81 10.41
N GLU A 334 7.32 -30.28 10.99
CA GLU A 334 6.48 -29.24 10.40
C GLU A 334 7.20 -27.89 10.30
N LEU A 335 8.24 -27.66 11.10
CA LEU A 335 9.03 -26.43 11.14
C LEU A 335 10.45 -26.63 10.58
N ALA A 336 10.75 -27.81 10.03
CA ALA A 336 12.09 -28.17 9.58
C ALA A 336 12.61 -27.24 8.47
N SER A 337 11.71 -26.80 7.58
CA SER A 337 12.00 -25.92 6.45
C SER A 337 11.93 -24.43 6.78
N VAL A 338 11.45 -24.05 7.96
CA VAL A 338 11.29 -22.65 8.34
C VAL A 338 12.67 -21.99 8.54
N PRO A 339 12.98 -20.89 7.85
CA PRO A 339 14.20 -20.14 8.06
C PRO A 339 14.31 -19.58 9.49
N LEU A 340 15.46 -19.81 10.13
CA LEU A 340 15.75 -19.31 11.48
C LEU A 340 16.88 -18.28 11.40
N ILE A 341 16.65 -17.11 11.99
CA ILE A 341 17.57 -15.98 12.00
C ILE A 341 17.90 -15.65 13.45
N MET A 342 19.17 -15.84 13.83
CA MET A 342 19.66 -15.56 15.16
C MET A 342 20.05 -14.08 15.27
N LEU A 343 19.45 -13.37 16.21
CA LEU A 343 19.82 -12.00 16.56
C LEU A 343 20.89 -12.03 17.65
N THR A 344 22.04 -11.42 17.37
CA THR A 344 23.19 -11.41 18.29
C THR A 344 23.65 -9.99 18.60
N ALA A 345 24.01 -9.70 19.85
CA ALA A 345 24.74 -8.47 20.19
C ALA A 345 26.25 -8.59 19.88
N GLU A 346 26.76 -9.80 19.66
CA GLU A 346 28.18 -10.07 19.43
C GLU A 346 28.54 -9.97 17.95
N LYS A 347 29.46 -9.06 17.61
CA LYS A 347 29.98 -8.86 16.25
C LYS A 347 30.85 -10.03 15.75
N THR A 348 31.45 -10.78 16.67
CA THR A 348 32.38 -11.88 16.38
C THR A 348 31.90 -13.16 17.04
N LEU A 349 30.96 -13.84 16.40
CA LEU A 349 30.69 -15.24 16.70
C LEU A 349 31.85 -16.10 16.13
N SER A 350 32.41 -16.98 16.96
CA SER A 350 33.49 -17.89 16.54
C SER A 350 33.08 -18.72 15.32
N ASN A 351 34.02 -19.00 14.41
CA ASN A 351 33.78 -19.84 13.23
C ASN A 351 33.29 -21.24 13.61
N ASN A 352 33.71 -21.77 14.75
CA ASN A 352 33.23 -23.05 15.28
C ASN A 352 31.73 -22.99 15.67
N TRP A 353 31.25 -21.83 16.12
CA TRP A 353 29.85 -21.61 16.48
C TRP A 353 28.99 -21.48 15.22
N ARG A 354 29.44 -20.71 14.23
CA ARG A 354 28.76 -20.59 12.93
C ARG A 354 28.67 -21.94 12.20
N ALA A 355 29.74 -22.73 12.23
CA ALA A 355 29.76 -24.07 11.64
C ALA A 355 28.78 -25.04 12.32
N ARG A 356 28.65 -24.98 13.65
CA ARG A 356 27.73 -25.83 14.43
C ARG A 356 26.25 -25.51 14.17
N TRP A 357 25.94 -24.31 13.73
CA TRP A 357 24.58 -23.82 13.46
C TRP A 357 24.41 -23.37 12.01
N SER A 358 25.11 -24.01 11.08
CA SER A 358 25.16 -23.64 9.66
C SER A 358 23.79 -23.62 8.94
N GLY A 359 22.75 -24.21 9.54
CA GLY A 359 21.36 -24.15 9.08
C GLY A 359 20.56 -22.92 9.58
N CYS A 360 21.22 -21.93 10.20
CA CYS A 360 20.63 -20.67 10.65
C CYS A 360 21.37 -19.47 10.05
N HIS A 361 20.65 -18.39 9.78
CA HIS A 361 21.24 -17.09 9.45
C HIS A 361 21.55 -16.34 10.74
N PHE A 362 22.51 -15.42 10.68
CA PHE A 362 22.90 -14.58 11.81
C PHE A 362 22.79 -13.12 11.42
N LEU A 363 22.22 -12.31 12.30
CA LEU A 363 22.10 -10.87 12.12
C LEU A 363 22.56 -10.17 13.40
N THR A 364 23.46 -9.21 13.27
CA THR A 364 24.02 -8.50 14.41
C THR A 364 23.14 -7.31 14.77
N LYS A 365 22.67 -7.25 16.02
CA LYS A 365 21.86 -6.13 16.54
C LYS A 365 22.68 -4.83 16.48
N PRO A 366 22.08 -3.71 16.07
CA PRO A 366 22.77 -2.43 16.06
C PRO A 366 23.01 -2.00 17.51
N LEU A 367 24.28 -1.76 17.88
CA LEU A 367 24.63 -1.31 19.24
C LEU A 367 24.63 0.22 19.34
N THR A 368 24.71 0.91 18.20
CA THR A 368 24.70 2.38 18.11
C THR A 368 23.73 2.87 17.04
N VAL A 369 23.28 4.12 17.15
CA VAL A 369 22.36 4.74 16.18
C VAL A 369 22.93 4.74 14.76
N ASN A 370 24.25 4.90 14.63
CA ASN A 370 24.93 4.94 13.33
C ASN A 370 24.95 3.56 12.63
N GLU A 371 24.74 2.46 13.37
CA GLU A 371 24.68 1.10 12.82
C GLU A 371 23.28 0.71 12.33
N VAL A 372 22.25 1.48 12.70
CA VAL A 372 20.85 1.20 12.35
C VAL A 372 20.62 1.11 10.83
N PRO A 373 21.14 2.03 9.98
CA PRO A 373 20.94 1.92 8.53
C PRO A 373 21.54 0.64 7.93
N SER A 374 22.73 0.25 8.40
CA SER A 374 23.40 -0.98 7.95
C SER A 374 22.62 -2.23 8.36
N PHE A 375 22.12 -2.24 9.61
CA PHE A 375 21.23 -3.30 10.10
C PHE A 375 19.94 -3.41 9.28
N GLN A 376 19.28 -2.29 8.97
CA GLN A 376 18.07 -2.27 8.15
C GLN A 376 18.34 -2.83 6.74
N LEU A 377 19.49 -2.50 6.15
CA LEU A 377 19.88 -3.00 4.84
C LEU A 377 20.11 -4.52 4.87
N GLU A 378 20.83 -5.02 5.87
CA GLU A 378 21.12 -6.45 6.02
C GLU A 378 19.85 -7.26 6.32
N LEU A 379 19.00 -6.76 7.22
CA LEU A 379 17.68 -7.33 7.49
C LEU A 379 16.82 -7.39 6.22
N ARG A 380 16.78 -6.31 5.44
CA ARG A 380 16.01 -6.25 4.19
C ARG A 380 16.56 -7.24 3.15
N LYS A 381 17.88 -7.37 3.02
CA LYS A 381 18.51 -8.36 2.14
C LYS A 381 18.14 -9.79 2.53
N LEU A 382 18.25 -10.12 3.81
CA LEU A 382 17.84 -11.43 4.34
C LEU A 382 16.38 -11.72 4.02
N LEU A 383 15.45 -10.81 4.31
CA LEU A 383 14.04 -11.02 4.02
C LEU A 383 13.77 -11.23 2.53
N LEU A 384 14.45 -10.48 1.65
CA LEU A 384 14.34 -10.68 0.20
C LEU A 384 14.89 -12.04 -0.27
N GLU A 385 15.96 -12.55 0.35
CA GLU A 385 16.49 -13.88 0.08
C GLU A 385 15.52 -14.98 0.53
N LEU A 386 14.90 -14.83 1.70
CA LEU A 386 13.93 -15.80 2.22
C LEU A 386 12.70 -15.91 1.31
N VAL A 387 12.22 -14.79 0.74
CA VAL A 387 11.15 -14.79 -0.27
C VAL A 387 11.58 -15.56 -1.53
N LYS A 388 12.84 -15.46 -1.96
CA LYS A 388 13.35 -16.22 -3.12
C LYS A 388 13.41 -17.73 -2.84
N PHE A 389 13.87 -18.12 -1.64
CA PHE A 389 13.92 -19.53 -1.23
C PHE A 389 12.53 -20.18 -1.13
N GLN A 390 11.53 -19.43 -0.65
CA GLN A 390 10.14 -19.92 -0.61
C GLN A 390 9.56 -20.15 -2.01
N LYS A 391 9.87 -19.26 -2.97
CA LYS A 391 9.47 -19.42 -4.38
C LYS A 391 10.16 -20.63 -5.04
N GLN A 392 11.43 -20.88 -4.74
CA GLN A 392 12.17 -22.04 -5.26
C GLN A 392 11.64 -23.36 -4.67
N ASN A 393 11.34 -23.43 -3.37
CA ASN A 393 10.79 -24.64 -2.78
C ASN A 393 9.34 -24.93 -3.21
N GLN A 394 8.54 -23.90 -3.52
CA GLN A 394 7.23 -24.09 -4.17
C GLN A 394 7.39 -24.62 -5.61
N PHE A 395 8.40 -24.17 -6.34
CA PHE A 395 8.71 -24.67 -7.69
C PHE A 395 9.22 -26.11 -7.68
N VAL A 396 10.09 -26.50 -6.74
CA VAL A 396 10.64 -27.87 -6.65
C VAL A 396 9.56 -28.89 -6.29
N SER A 397 8.51 -28.51 -5.54
CA SER A 397 7.33 -29.38 -5.35
C SER A 397 6.42 -29.52 -6.58
N SER A 398 6.60 -28.68 -7.60
CA SER A 398 5.85 -28.72 -8.88
C SER A 398 6.71 -29.02 -10.10
N SER A 399 8.00 -29.26 -9.93
CA SER A 399 8.98 -29.41 -11.01
C SER A 399 9.95 -30.54 -10.68
N ASN A 400 9.41 -31.76 -10.61
CA ASN A 400 10.13 -32.93 -11.07
C ASN A 400 9.86 -33.07 -12.59
N ASP A 401 10.27 -32.06 -13.37
CA ASP A 401 10.63 -32.28 -14.76
C ASP A 401 11.56 -31.17 -15.26
N SER A 402 12.61 -31.61 -15.94
CA SER A 402 13.71 -30.86 -16.56
C SER A 402 13.20 -29.79 -17.57
N SER A 403 13.88 -28.72 -17.95
CA SER A 403 15.31 -28.47 -18.19
C SER A 403 15.57 -26.95 -18.31
N LYS A 404 16.85 -26.58 -18.28
CA LYS A 404 17.45 -25.25 -18.43
C LYS A 404 17.16 -24.57 -19.78
N ASP A 405 17.07 -23.24 -19.82
CA ASP A 405 18.09 -22.36 -20.46
C ASP A 405 17.70 -20.86 -20.45
N SER A 406 18.67 -20.04 -20.83
CA SER A 406 19.03 -18.68 -20.41
C SER A 406 18.85 -17.55 -21.47
N PHE A 407 19.13 -16.30 -21.05
CA PHE A 407 19.36 -15.00 -21.78
C PHE A 407 18.13 -14.06 -21.93
N GLU A 408 18.12 -12.85 -21.33
CA GLU A 408 18.73 -11.55 -21.78
C GLU A 408 18.18 -11.12 -23.16
N GLU A 409 17.66 -9.91 -23.47
CA GLU A 409 17.72 -8.56 -22.89
C GLU A 409 16.71 -7.65 -23.66
N SER A 410 16.34 -6.51 -23.06
CA SER A 410 16.00 -5.20 -23.67
C SER A 410 14.73 -4.91 -24.51
N CYS A 411 13.90 -4.04 -23.91
CA CYS A 411 13.44 -2.73 -24.42
C CYS A 411 12.28 -2.53 -25.43
N CYS A 412 11.56 -1.43 -25.12
CA CYS A 412 10.72 -0.54 -25.93
C CYS A 412 9.20 -0.76 -25.94
N TRP A 413 8.53 0.26 -25.41
CA TRP A 413 7.10 0.42 -25.19
C TRP A 413 6.39 0.94 -26.44
N GLY A 414 5.16 0.46 -26.69
CA GLY A 414 4.26 1.07 -27.65
C GLY A 414 2.90 0.38 -27.75
N THR A 415 1.91 0.98 -27.08
CA THR A 415 0.47 1.01 -27.44
C THR A 415 -0.32 -0.32 -27.51
N VAL A 416 -1.30 -0.46 -26.60
CA VAL A 416 -2.77 -0.57 -26.87
C VAL A 416 -3.49 -0.76 -25.54
#